data_AF-A0A835HFV5-F1
#
_entry.id   AF-A0A835HFV5-F1
#
_cell.length_a   1.000
_cell.length_b   1.000
_cell.length_c   1.000
_cell.angle_alpha   90.00
_cell.angle_beta   90.00
_cell.angle_gamma   90.00
#
_symmetry.space_group_name_H-M   'P 1'
#
loop_
_entity.id
_entity.type
_entity.pdbx_description
1 polymer ?
#
loop_
_entity_poly.entity_id
_entity_poly.type
_entity_poly.pdbx_seq_one_letter_code
_entity_poly.pdbx_strand_id
1 'polypeptide(L)'
;MAKAVSESFPMNGGEAWNKGRISYANAPDEVIEAYAAQFAKDMNSFLKARAEELVPGGLMALLLIASPDKIHSPKLVLFRLFDLMGSCLMDMAKSGILSEEEIDSFNLPLYCTTGKEMEGLIERNGSYTIEKMEPFLQMVPNAETCSKHFRAWHGGGF
;
A
#
# COMPACT_ATOMS: atom_id res chain seq x y z
N MET A 1 17.28 -2.55 0.24
CA MET A 1 16.51 -2.37 1.48
C MET A 1 15.11 -1.93 1.13
N ALA A 2 14.09 -2.73 1.43
CA ALA A 2 12.75 -2.16 1.57
C ALA A 2 12.82 -1.23 2.78
N LYS A 3 12.88 0.08 2.54
CA LYS A 3 12.70 1.05 3.61
C LYS A 3 11.29 0.85 4.15
N ALA A 4 11.16 0.73 5.47
CA ALA A 4 9.89 0.88 6.16
C ALA A 4 9.18 2.14 5.65
N VAL A 5 7.85 2.13 5.63
CA VAL A 5 7.02 3.32 5.38
C VAL A 5 7.67 4.52 6.08
N SER A 6 8.13 5.46 5.27
CA SER A 6 8.96 6.58 5.68
C SER A 6 8.17 7.57 6.51
N GLU A 7 8.78 8.04 7.60
CA GLU A 7 8.52 9.32 8.32
C GLU A 7 7.15 9.54 8.99
N SER A 8 6.09 8.82 8.60
CA SER A 8 4.72 9.08 9.07
C SER A 8 4.16 8.04 10.06
N PHE A 9 4.82 6.89 10.23
CA PHE A 9 4.42 5.90 11.24
C PHE A 9 5.21 6.09 12.52
N PRO A 10 4.56 6.48 13.65
CA PRO A 10 5.25 6.66 14.90
C PRO A 10 5.78 5.31 15.41
N MET A 11 7.08 5.24 15.66
CA MET A 11 7.68 4.14 16.41
C MET A 11 7.25 4.26 17.87
N ASN A 12 6.56 3.24 18.38
CA ASN A 12 6.06 3.04 19.74
C ASN A 12 5.17 4.17 20.29
N GLY A 13 3.87 3.86 20.47
CA GLY A 13 2.96 4.67 21.30
C GLY A 13 2.35 5.93 20.67
N GLY A 14 2.51 6.16 19.36
CA GLY A 14 1.75 7.19 18.64
C GLY A 14 0.39 6.70 18.13
N GLU A 15 -0.48 7.63 17.74
CA GLU A 15 -1.88 7.36 17.35
C GLU A 15 -2.03 6.35 16.18
N ALA A 16 -1.03 6.25 15.30
CA ALA A 16 -0.99 5.30 14.18
C ALA A 16 -0.13 4.05 14.43
N TRP A 17 0.01 3.59 15.68
CA TRP A 17 0.78 2.37 16.00
C TRP A 17 0.06 1.08 15.55
N ASN A 18 0.64 0.33 14.60
CA ASN A 18 0.00 -0.83 13.96
C ASN A 18 0.30 -2.17 14.66
N LYS A 19 -0.04 -2.28 15.95
CA LYS A 19 0.31 -3.45 16.77
C LYS A 19 -0.15 -4.78 16.17
N GLY A 20 0.76 -5.76 16.14
CA GLY A 20 0.54 -7.15 15.72
C GLY A 20 0.15 -7.31 14.27
N ARG A 21 0.40 -6.29 13.44
CA ARG A 21 -0.04 -6.20 12.05
C ARG A 21 1.07 -5.61 11.20
N ILE A 22 1.02 -5.97 9.92
CA ILE A 22 2.03 -5.55 8.94
C ILE A 22 1.46 -4.68 7.83
N SER A 23 0.15 -4.40 7.86
CA SER A 23 -0.54 -3.55 6.88
C SER A 23 -1.74 -2.89 7.54
N TYR A 24 -2.38 -1.95 6.84
CA TYR A 24 -3.61 -1.31 7.29
C TYR A 24 -4.87 -2.19 7.15
N ALA A 25 -4.73 -3.43 6.65
CA ALA A 25 -5.85 -4.37 6.59
C ALA A 25 -6.40 -4.64 8.00
N ASN A 26 -7.68 -4.33 8.22
CA ASN A 26 -8.35 -4.44 9.52
C ASN A 26 -7.64 -3.67 10.67
N ALA A 27 -6.95 -2.59 10.33
CA ALA A 27 -6.33 -1.69 11.30
C ALA A 27 -7.34 -0.62 11.78
N PRO A 28 -7.04 0.09 12.89
CA PRO A 28 -7.79 1.28 13.31
C PRO A 28 -7.74 2.40 12.27
N ASP A 29 -8.75 3.29 12.29
CA ASP A 29 -8.90 4.36 11.31
C ASP A 29 -7.67 5.28 11.26
N GLU A 30 -7.02 5.53 12.40
CA GLU A 30 -5.82 6.36 12.51
C GLU A 30 -4.63 5.78 11.70
N VAL A 31 -4.48 4.45 11.71
CA VAL A 31 -3.46 3.76 10.90
C VAL A 31 -3.80 3.92 9.42
N ILE A 32 -5.07 3.73 9.06
CA ILE A 32 -5.53 3.79 7.67
C ILE A 32 -5.33 5.20 7.10
N GLU A 33 -5.69 6.22 7.87
CA GLU A 33 -5.48 7.62 7.53
C GLU A 33 -3.99 7.95 7.34
N ALA A 34 -3.10 7.41 8.17
CA ALA A 34 -1.66 7.57 7.99
C ALA A 34 -1.16 6.97 6.66
N TYR A 35 -1.62 5.75 6.30
CA TYR A 35 -1.31 5.16 4.99
C TYR A 35 -1.85 6.01 3.83
N ALA A 36 -3.10 6.48 3.94
CA ALA A 36 -3.75 7.29 2.91
C ALA A 36 -3.04 8.65 2.73
N ALA A 37 -2.63 9.30 3.83
CA ALA A 37 -1.90 10.56 3.83
C ALA A 37 -0.51 10.40 3.18
N GLN A 38 0.20 9.32 3.52
CA GLN A 38 1.50 9.02 2.91
C GLN A 38 1.36 8.78 1.40
N PHE A 39 0.37 7.98 0.99
CA PHE A 39 0.08 7.76 -0.44
C PHE A 39 -0.24 9.07 -1.16
N ALA A 40 -1.08 9.93 -0.58
CA ALA A 40 -1.43 11.22 -1.16
C ALA A 40 -0.20 12.13 -1.35
N LYS A 41 0.69 12.18 -0.35
CA LYS A 41 1.95 12.92 -0.41
C LYS A 41 2.86 12.40 -1.52
N ASP A 42 3.05 11.09 -1.59
CA ASP A 42 3.94 10.45 -2.55
C ASP A 42 3.42 10.58 -3.97
N MET A 43 2.11 10.34 -4.18
CA MET A 43 1.48 10.46 -5.48
C MET A 43 1.49 11.90 -6.00
N ASN A 44 1.21 12.89 -5.14
CA ASN A 44 1.31 14.29 -5.55
C ASN A 44 2.76 14.67 -5.95
N SER A 45 3.75 14.16 -5.22
CA SER A 45 5.16 14.39 -5.56
C SER A 45 5.52 13.75 -6.90
N PHE A 46 5.06 12.52 -7.13
CA PHE A 46 5.21 11.82 -8.42
C PHE A 46 4.57 12.61 -9.58
N LEU A 47 3.32 13.06 -9.42
CA LEU A 47 2.60 13.81 -10.44
C LEU A 47 3.30 15.14 -10.78
N LYS A 48 3.77 15.88 -9.76
CA LYS A 48 4.54 17.11 -9.96
C LYS A 48 5.83 16.87 -10.75
N ALA A 49 6.63 15.87 -10.34
CA ALA A 49 7.86 15.55 -11.04
C ALA A 49 7.60 15.17 -12.51
N ARG A 50 6.56 14.36 -12.77
CA ARG A 50 6.18 13.99 -14.14
C ARG A 50 5.70 15.18 -14.97
N ALA A 51 5.15 16.22 -14.34
CA ALA A 51 4.61 17.39 -15.05
C ALA A 51 5.74 18.27 -15.59
N GLU A 52 6.89 18.29 -14.90
CA GLU A 52 8.09 19.00 -15.33
C GLU A 52 8.80 18.27 -16.48
N GLU A 53 8.68 16.94 -16.53
CA GLU A 53 9.36 16.10 -17.53
C GLU A 53 8.54 15.87 -18.81
N LEU A 54 7.21 15.91 -18.71
CA LEU A 54 6.32 15.70 -19.84
C LEU A 54 6.20 16.97 -20.70
N VAL A 55 6.25 16.77 -22.01
CA VAL A 55 5.98 17.84 -22.98
C VAL A 55 4.50 18.26 -22.92
N PRO A 56 4.16 19.51 -23.28
CA PRO A 56 2.76 19.93 -23.39
C PRO A 56 1.95 19.00 -24.32
N GLY A 57 0.82 18.48 -23.82
CA GLY A 57 -0.01 17.51 -24.52
C GLY A 57 0.48 16.06 -24.48
N GLY A 58 1.57 15.77 -23.75
CA GLY A 58 2.05 14.41 -23.50
C GLY A 58 1.06 13.58 -22.68
N LEU A 59 1.07 12.26 -22.90
CA LEU A 59 0.22 11.31 -22.19
C LEU A 59 1.02 10.49 -21.17
N MET A 60 0.38 10.17 -20.06
CA MET A 60 0.89 9.24 -19.05
C MET A 60 -0.16 8.16 -18.80
N ALA A 61 0.27 6.90 -18.82
CA ALA A 61 -0.57 5.76 -18.45
C ALA A 61 -0.08 5.17 -17.13
N LEU A 62 -0.98 5.01 -16.17
CA LEU A 62 -0.68 4.44 -14.85
C LEU A 62 -1.52 3.18 -14.64
N LEU A 63 -0.86 2.08 -14.26
CA LEU A 63 -1.51 0.87 -13.78
C LEU A 63 -1.23 0.74 -12.28
N LEU A 64 -2.27 0.89 -11.46
CA LEU A 64 -2.17 0.91 -10.01
C LEU A 64 -3.01 -0.22 -9.40
N ILE A 65 -2.55 -0.73 -8.26
CA ILE A 65 -3.39 -1.60 -7.42
C ILE A 65 -4.43 -0.70 -6.75
N ALA A 66 -5.71 -0.96 -7.01
CA ALA A 66 -6.79 -0.11 -6.54
C ALA A 66 -7.93 -0.92 -5.92
N SER A 67 -8.66 -0.30 -4.98
CA SER A 67 -9.89 -0.84 -4.41
C SER A 67 -11.11 -0.33 -5.18
N PRO A 68 -12.07 -1.20 -5.53
CA PRO A 68 -13.22 -0.82 -6.37
C PRO A 68 -14.26 0.05 -5.65
N ASP A 69 -14.44 -0.08 -4.33
CA ASP A 69 -15.57 0.54 -3.63
C ASP A 69 -15.15 1.46 -2.46
N LYS A 70 -14.38 0.91 -1.51
CA LYS A 70 -13.95 1.55 -0.26
C LYS A 70 -12.55 1.07 0.13
N ILE A 71 -11.87 1.86 0.95
CA ILE A 71 -10.52 1.58 1.48
C ILE A 71 -10.46 0.21 2.20
N HIS A 72 -11.59 -0.31 2.69
CA HIS A 72 -11.73 -1.61 3.38
C HIS A 72 -12.60 -2.64 2.65
N SER A 73 -12.44 -2.85 1.34
CA SER A 73 -13.16 -3.95 0.72
C SER A 73 -12.54 -5.30 1.14
N PRO A 74 -13.19 -6.14 1.96
CA PRO A 74 -12.68 -7.48 2.31
C PRO A 74 -12.64 -8.42 1.09
N LYS A 75 -13.11 -7.94 -0.07
CA LYS A 75 -13.08 -8.61 -1.36
C LYS A 75 -11.70 -8.55 -2.03
N LEU A 76 -10.81 -7.64 -1.61
CA LEU A 76 -9.45 -7.63 -2.14
C LEU A 76 -8.66 -8.81 -1.57
N VAL A 77 -8.33 -9.77 -2.45
CA VAL A 77 -7.52 -10.95 -2.08
C VAL A 77 -6.17 -10.54 -1.50
N LEU A 78 -5.63 -9.40 -1.93
CA LEU A 78 -4.38 -8.86 -1.42
C LEU A 78 -4.40 -8.61 0.09
N PHE A 79 -5.50 -8.07 0.63
CA PHE A 79 -5.62 -7.86 2.08
C PHE A 79 -5.66 -9.17 2.85
N ARG A 80 -6.36 -10.19 2.34
CA ARG A 80 -6.34 -11.53 2.95
C ARG A 80 -4.95 -12.17 2.94
N LEU A 81 -4.17 -11.92 1.89
CA LEU A 81 -2.77 -12.37 1.83
C LEU A 81 -1.93 -11.64 2.90
N PHE A 82 -2.12 -10.34 3.08
CA PHE A 82 -1.40 -9.56 4.09
C PHE A 82 -1.77 -9.98 5.52
N ASP A 83 -3.05 -10.20 5.80
CA ASP A 83 -3.52 -10.74 7.08
C ASP A 83 -2.89 -12.11 7.37
N LEU A 84 -2.89 -13.01 6.37
CA LEU A 84 -2.27 -14.33 6.49
C LEU A 84 -0.77 -14.21 6.81
N MET A 85 -0.04 -13.35 6.09
CA MET A 85 1.39 -13.15 6.36
C MET A 85 1.66 -12.55 7.74
N GLY A 86 0.86 -11.58 8.16
CA GLY A 86 0.93 -11.04 9.53
C GLY A 86 0.76 -12.15 10.57
N SER A 87 -0.22 -13.04 10.37
CA SER A 87 -0.43 -14.19 11.26
C SER A 87 0.76 -15.16 11.29
N CYS A 88 1.34 -15.48 10.13
CA CYS A 88 2.55 -16.32 10.06
C CYS A 88 3.74 -15.69 10.80
N LEU A 89 3.95 -14.38 10.67
CA LEU A 89 5.00 -13.68 11.41
C LEU A 89 4.75 -13.73 12.92
N MET A 90 3.51 -13.51 13.36
CA MET A 90 3.15 -13.61 14.78
C MET A 90 3.37 -15.03 15.33
N ASP A 91 3.09 -16.08 14.54
CA ASP A 91 3.37 -17.45 14.96
C ASP A 91 4.88 -17.75 15.04
N MET A 92 5.69 -17.14 14.17
CA MET A 92 7.16 -17.17 14.28
C MET A 92 7.65 -16.44 15.55
N ALA A 93 7.02 -15.33 15.95
CA ALA A 93 7.34 -14.66 17.20
C ALA A 93 6.98 -15.50 18.44
N LYS A 94 5.80 -16.11 18.46
CA LYS A 94 5.41 -17.06 19.53
C LYS A 94 6.38 -18.24 19.63
N SER A 95 6.98 -18.64 18.51
CA SER A 95 7.98 -19.71 18.43
C SER A 95 9.40 -19.25 18.79
N GLY A 96 9.60 -17.96 19.08
CA GLY A 96 10.90 -17.39 19.44
C GLY A 96 11.86 -17.15 18.27
N ILE A 97 11.38 -17.23 17.02
CA ILE A 97 12.20 -16.99 15.82
C ILE A 97 12.38 -15.47 15.57
N LEU A 98 11.36 -14.70 15.94
CA LEU A 98 11.31 -13.24 15.86
C LEU A 98 10.83 -12.68 17.22
N SER A 99 11.06 -11.40 17.47
CA SER A 99 10.39 -10.68 18.55
C SER A 99 9.06 -10.06 18.10
N GLU A 100 8.11 -9.88 19.02
CA GLU A 100 6.88 -9.14 18.71
C GLU A 100 7.17 -7.68 18.35
N GLU A 101 8.21 -7.07 18.93
CA GLU A 101 8.63 -5.70 18.63
C GLU A 101 9.11 -5.56 17.18
N GLU A 102 9.86 -6.54 16.65
CA GLU A 102 10.24 -6.56 15.24
C GLU A 102 9.02 -6.57 14.32
N ILE A 103 7.96 -7.30 14.69
CA ILE A 103 6.72 -7.36 13.91
C ILE A 103 5.95 -6.05 14.01
N ASP A 104 5.79 -5.53 15.23
CA ASP A 104 5.07 -4.28 15.48
C ASP A 104 5.71 -3.08 14.75
N SER A 105 7.04 -3.11 14.60
CA SER A 105 7.78 -2.09 13.84
C SER A 105 7.69 -2.24 12.32
N PHE A 106 7.26 -3.41 11.82
CA PHE A 106 7.25 -3.73 10.39
C PHE A 106 5.91 -3.41 9.73
N ASN A 107 5.93 -2.52 8.75
CA ASN A 107 4.76 -2.09 7.99
C ASN A 107 5.04 -2.15 6.47
N LEU A 108 4.19 -2.85 5.73
CA LEU A 108 4.29 -2.96 4.28
C LEU A 108 4.00 -1.61 3.62
N PRO A 109 4.89 -1.05 2.79
CA PRO A 109 4.69 0.25 2.16
C PRO A 109 3.79 0.17 0.94
N LEU A 110 2.53 -0.23 1.16
CA LEU A 110 1.54 -0.39 0.11
C LEU A 110 0.19 0.17 0.55
N TYR A 111 -0.38 1.02 -0.30
CA TYR A 111 -1.74 1.54 -0.17
C TYR A 111 -2.53 1.28 -1.46
N CYS A 112 -3.70 0.69 -1.33
CA CYS A 112 -4.64 0.47 -2.43
C CYS A 112 -5.61 1.64 -2.51
N THR A 113 -5.33 2.61 -3.38
CA THR A 113 -6.20 3.77 -3.62
C THR A 113 -7.55 3.36 -4.21
N THR A 114 -8.58 4.16 -4.02
CA THR A 114 -9.82 4.11 -4.80
C THR A 114 -9.72 5.02 -6.03
N GLY A 115 -10.59 4.82 -7.02
CA GLY A 115 -10.70 5.72 -8.18
C GLY A 115 -11.00 7.16 -7.76
N LYS A 116 -11.92 7.34 -6.81
CA LYS A 116 -12.29 8.67 -6.27
C LYS A 116 -11.13 9.38 -5.57
N GLU A 117 -10.33 8.67 -4.80
CA GLU A 117 -9.13 9.25 -4.18
C GLU A 117 -8.12 9.70 -5.24
N MET A 118 -7.93 8.89 -6.29
CA MET A 118 -7.02 9.21 -7.38
C MET A 118 -7.52 10.41 -8.19
N GLU A 119 -8.82 10.48 -8.51
CA GLU A 119 -9.47 11.63 -9.16
C GLU A 119 -9.22 12.90 -8.34
N GLY A 120 -9.54 12.89 -7.05
CA GLY A 120 -9.32 14.03 -6.17
C GLY A 120 -7.84 14.43 -6.03
N LEU A 121 -6.91 13.48 -6.10
CA LEU A 121 -5.46 13.79 -6.11
C LEU A 121 -5.03 14.49 -7.40
N ILE A 122 -5.50 14.02 -8.55
CA ILE A 122 -5.19 14.62 -9.85
C ILE A 122 -5.80 16.02 -9.95
N GLU A 123 -7.05 16.19 -9.54
CA GLU A 123 -7.73 17.49 -9.51
C GLU A 123 -7.00 18.50 -8.62
N ARG A 124 -6.60 18.10 -7.41
CA ARG A 124 -5.83 18.97 -6.50
C ARG A 124 -4.44 19.31 -7.02
N ASN A 125 -3.80 18.38 -7.73
CA ASN A 125 -2.49 18.61 -8.35
C ASN A 125 -2.58 19.59 -9.52
N GLY A 126 -3.65 19.53 -10.31
CA GLY A 126 -3.98 20.49 -11.37
C GLY A 126 -3.09 20.45 -12.61
N SER A 127 -2.12 19.53 -12.68
CA SER A 127 -1.18 19.45 -13.82
C SER A 127 -1.67 18.53 -14.94
N TYR A 128 -2.74 17.76 -14.72
CA TYR A 128 -3.23 16.75 -15.66
C TYR A 128 -4.75 16.74 -15.76
N THR A 129 -5.26 16.31 -16.91
CA THR A 129 -6.64 15.90 -17.12
C THR A 129 -6.72 14.37 -17.20
N ILE A 130 -7.83 13.79 -16.77
CA ILE A 130 -8.06 12.35 -16.85
C ILE A 130 -8.72 12.06 -18.20
N GLU A 131 -7.97 11.48 -19.12
CA GLU A 131 -8.52 11.01 -20.41
C GLU A 131 -9.36 9.75 -20.24
N LYS A 132 -8.91 8.84 -19.36
CA LYS A 132 -9.55 7.55 -19.14
C LYS A 132 -9.15 6.95 -17.78
N MET A 133 -10.13 6.46 -17.03
CA MET A 133 -9.92 5.67 -15.81
C MET A 133 -10.90 4.49 -15.80
N GLU A 134 -10.36 3.27 -15.80
CA GLU A 134 -11.16 2.05 -15.83
C GLU A 134 -10.60 1.00 -14.87
N PRO A 135 -11.47 0.22 -14.20
CA PRO A 135 -11.03 -0.91 -13.42
C PRO A 135 -10.49 -2.01 -14.35
N PHE A 136 -9.31 -2.53 -14.02
CA PHE A 136 -8.75 -3.70 -14.69
C PHE A 136 -8.84 -4.92 -13.76
N LEU A 137 -9.81 -5.79 -14.02
CA LEU A 137 -9.98 -7.03 -13.24
C LEU A 137 -8.99 -8.08 -13.73
N GLN A 138 -8.04 -8.46 -12.89
CA GLN A 138 -7.18 -9.62 -13.14
C GLN A 138 -7.72 -10.87 -12.44
N MET A 139 -7.55 -12.02 -13.10
CA MET A 139 -7.70 -13.31 -12.43
C MET A 139 -6.74 -13.37 -11.24
N VAL A 140 -7.30 -13.70 -10.08
CA VAL A 140 -6.50 -13.94 -8.88
C VAL A 140 -5.80 -15.29 -9.05
N PRO A 141 -4.46 -15.34 -9.01
CA PRO A 141 -3.72 -16.60 -9.03
C PRO A 141 -4.03 -17.47 -7.80
N ASN A 142 -3.69 -18.76 -7.86
CA ASN A 142 -3.77 -19.60 -6.67
C ASN A 142 -2.79 -19.13 -5.57
N ALA A 143 -2.99 -19.64 -4.35
CA ALA A 143 -2.20 -19.21 -3.18
C ALA A 143 -0.69 -19.43 -3.35
N GLU A 144 -0.27 -20.53 -4.00
CA GLU A 144 1.14 -20.84 -4.23
C GLU A 144 1.79 -19.79 -5.15
N THR A 145 1.12 -19.44 -6.25
CA THR A 145 1.59 -18.41 -7.19
C THR A 145 1.64 -17.05 -6.51
N CYS A 146 0.60 -16.68 -5.74
CA CYS A 146 0.59 -15.43 -4.97
C CYS A 146 1.74 -15.35 -3.98
N SER A 147 2.04 -16.44 -3.27
CA SER A 147 3.17 -16.52 -2.33
C SER A 147 4.51 -16.36 -3.04
N LYS A 148 4.71 -17.03 -4.19
CA LYS A 148 5.92 -16.89 -5.02
C LYS A 148 6.12 -15.46 -5.51
N HIS A 149 5.07 -14.82 -6.04
CA HIS A 149 5.13 -13.44 -6.50
C HIS A 149 5.44 -12.47 -5.36
N PHE A 150 4.78 -12.64 -4.22
CA PHE A 150 5.03 -11.80 -3.05
C PHE A 150 6.47 -11.96 -2.55
N ARG A 151 6.97 -13.20 -2.44
CA ARG A 151 8.37 -13.47 -2.07
C ARG A 151 9.35 -12.86 -3.07
N ALA A 152 9.07 -12.94 -4.37
CA ALA A 152 9.92 -12.32 -5.39
C ALA A 152 9.95 -10.80 -5.26
N TRP A 153 8.82 -10.18 -4.93
CA TRP A 153 8.72 -8.73 -4.79
C TRP A 153 9.35 -8.21 -3.49
N HIS A 154 9.08 -8.86 -2.35
CA HIS A 154 9.45 -8.35 -1.03
C HIS A 154 10.62 -9.08 -0.38
N GLY A 155 10.90 -10.33 -0.77
CA GLY A 155 11.91 -11.19 -0.15
C GLY A 155 13.30 -11.08 -0.76
N GLY A 156 13.62 -9.97 -1.43
CA GLY A 156 14.88 -9.78 -2.13
C GLY A 156 16.10 -10.02 -1.24
N GLY A 157 16.85 -11.09 -1.56
CA GLY A 157 18.19 -11.33 -1.08
C GLY A 157 19.22 -10.86 -2.11
N PHE A 158 20.07 -9.93 -1.69
CA PHE A 158 21.49 -9.87 -2.02
C PHE A 158 22.24 -9.73 -0.70
#